data_AF-A0A0F6QX71-F1
#
_entry.id   AF-A0A0F6QX71-F1
#
_cell.length_a   1.000
_cell.length_b   1.000
_cell.length_c   1.000
_cell.angle_alpha   90.00
_cell.angle_beta   90.00
_cell.angle_gamma   90.00
#
_symmetry.space_group_name_H-M   'P 1'
#
loop_
_entity.id
_entity.type
_entity.pdbx_description
1 polymer ?
#
loop_
_entity_poly.entity_id
_entity_poly.type
_entity_poly.pdbx_seq_one_letter_code
_entity_poly.pdbx_strand_id
1 'polypeptide(L)'
;MAGTRRSWGKIQKKGKKYYPSYIHPEDILKTRHKPAGGFTTRMDAEAWLAAEHRAIELGVWVAPEERRIKAEAESITVRQWLDEYHRIIQRPPHNVIESTIQQYIRVTTNRILAPRGSGALDPRVTRLADMPISQVTKTDAHLWWDGICDGYDTPETNRKSYVRLRAAFAEAVNRGMIAENPIRIVGVSKRVPKSDKYLPSDEELQKILEGMREDWKLLTSLIFFHGLRIGEAFALEQRHIRIDPDTPVPMRPRYVVIVEQNAQRLSGSDGCYMNFQAPKTAAGYREVPIIEKHSYLVEEHLRKHLPHGTTTVHTAEGDKTVRLLTTTGTGEVIMDTSYRSVLGRVKDATGVSKEIGPHSGRRWCITRLAEVGATPKEIGKPLGQRDLDTILDVYMKARAARVTSLMLAVSDTLAPA
;
A
#
# COMPACT_ATOMS: atom_id res chain seq x y z
N MET A 1 46.97 19.92 -50.86
CA MET A 1 46.88 20.19 -49.40
C MET A 1 45.72 21.14 -49.18
N ALA A 2 44.50 20.61 -49.03
CA ALA A 2 43.30 21.41 -48.80
C ALA A 2 43.35 22.00 -47.39
N GLY A 3 43.34 23.33 -47.26
CA GLY A 3 43.38 24.01 -45.98
C GLY A 3 42.18 23.64 -45.13
N THR A 4 42.43 23.08 -43.95
CA THR A 4 41.41 22.74 -42.96
C THR A 4 40.70 24.03 -42.54
N ARG A 5 39.46 24.22 -43.01
CA ARG A 5 38.57 25.32 -42.61
C ARG A 5 38.54 25.38 -41.08
N ARG A 6 38.83 26.54 -40.50
CA ARG A 6 38.76 26.74 -39.04
C ARG A 6 37.32 26.43 -38.60
N SER A 7 37.13 25.35 -37.86
CA SER A 7 35.85 24.99 -37.25
C SER A 7 35.44 26.08 -36.25
N TRP A 8 34.19 26.52 -36.31
CA TRP A 8 33.65 27.53 -35.39
C TRP A 8 33.75 27.05 -33.93
N GLY A 9 34.17 27.95 -33.03
CA GLY A 9 34.42 27.63 -31.62
C GLY A 9 35.78 26.97 -31.33
N LYS A 10 35.94 26.50 -30.09
CA LYS A 10 37.14 25.83 -29.57
C LYS A 10 36.75 24.55 -28.84
N ILE A 11 37.36 23.42 -29.18
CA ILE A 11 37.20 22.16 -28.47
C ILE A 11 38.47 21.85 -27.69
N GLN A 12 38.34 21.65 -26.38
CA GLN A 12 39.43 21.24 -25.50
C GLN A 12 39.21 19.81 -25.00
N LYS A 13 40.19 18.92 -25.17
CA LYS A 13 40.15 17.58 -24.58
C LYS A 13 40.69 17.64 -23.14
N LYS A 14 39.93 17.13 -22.18
CA LYS A 14 40.35 16.98 -20.78
C LYS A 14 40.05 15.55 -20.32
N GLY A 15 41.10 14.76 -20.09
CA GLY A 15 40.98 13.32 -19.84
C GLY A 15 40.33 12.58 -21.03
N LYS A 16 39.27 11.82 -20.75
CA LYS A 16 38.50 11.07 -21.76
C LYS A 16 37.34 11.86 -22.40
N LYS A 17 37.17 13.15 -22.08
CA LYS A 17 36.04 13.98 -22.54
C LYS A 17 36.48 15.20 -23.35
N TYR A 18 35.59 15.67 -24.22
CA TYR A 18 35.74 16.83 -25.09
C TYR A 18 34.83 17.97 -24.62
N TYR A 19 35.40 19.16 -24.46
CA TYR A 19 34.72 20.35 -23.95
C TYR A 19 34.73 21.44 -25.02
N PRO A 20 33.63 21.59 -25.78
CA PRO A 20 33.48 22.69 -26.72
C PRO A 20 33.18 23.99 -25.99
N SER A 21 33.56 25.10 -26.61
CA SER A 21 33.23 26.44 -26.14
C SER A 21 33.29 27.44 -27.30
N TYR A 22 32.47 28.48 -27.26
CA TYR A 22 32.44 29.53 -28.28
C TYR A 22 32.20 30.90 -27.65
N ILE A 23 32.35 31.95 -28.45
CA ILE A 23 32.00 33.33 -28.09
C ILE A 23 30.93 33.77 -29.08
N HIS A 24 29.84 34.36 -28.60
CA HIS A 24 28.77 34.85 -29.47
C HIS A 24 29.33 35.99 -30.34
N PRO A 25 29.08 36.01 -31.67
CA PRO A 25 29.68 37.00 -32.58
C PRO A 25 29.38 38.47 -32.22
N GLU A 26 28.21 38.72 -31.64
CA GLU A 26 27.73 40.06 -31.25
C GLU A 26 27.99 40.40 -29.78
N ASP A 27 28.60 39.50 -29.00
CA ASP A 27 28.87 39.74 -27.58
C ASP A 27 30.14 40.58 -27.39
N ILE A 28 29.92 41.85 -27.06
CA ILE A 28 30.96 42.86 -26.79
C ILE A 28 31.84 42.45 -25.60
N LEU A 29 31.30 41.71 -24.62
CA LEU A 29 32.02 41.25 -23.43
C LEU A 29 32.88 40.01 -23.69
N LYS A 30 32.80 39.42 -24.89
CA LYS A 30 33.52 38.21 -25.30
C LYS A 30 33.34 37.05 -24.32
N THR A 31 32.13 36.89 -23.79
CA THR A 31 31.80 35.82 -22.85
C THR A 31 31.92 34.47 -23.53
N ARG A 32 32.54 33.52 -22.83
CA ARG A 32 32.72 32.16 -23.36
C ARG A 32 31.59 31.25 -22.90
N HIS A 33 30.77 30.81 -23.84
CA HIS A 33 29.71 29.83 -23.60
C HIS A 33 30.23 28.40 -23.70
N LYS A 34 29.71 27.53 -22.84
CA LYS A 34 30.11 26.12 -22.69
C LYS A 34 28.89 25.25 -22.39
N PRO A 35 28.88 23.97 -22.77
CA PRO A 35 27.87 23.01 -22.35
C PRO A 35 28.01 22.69 -20.85
N ALA A 36 26.95 22.13 -20.24
CA ALA A 36 26.94 21.72 -18.83
C ALA A 36 27.99 20.62 -18.50
N GLY A 37 28.40 19.82 -19.49
CA GLY A 37 29.38 18.75 -19.32
C GLY A 37 30.19 18.49 -20.58
N GLY A 38 31.21 17.65 -20.47
CA GLY A 38 32.03 17.23 -21.61
C GLY A 38 31.45 16.03 -22.34
N PHE A 39 31.63 15.99 -23.65
CA PHE A 39 31.20 14.91 -24.55
C PHE A 39 32.21 13.76 -24.57
N THR A 40 31.74 12.55 -24.88
CA THR A 40 32.59 11.34 -24.96
C THR A 40 33.34 11.27 -26.29
N THR A 41 32.75 11.76 -27.38
CA THR A 41 33.40 11.83 -28.69
C THR A 41 33.66 13.26 -29.13
N ARG A 42 34.64 13.44 -30.02
CA ARG A 42 34.93 14.75 -30.62
C ARG A 42 33.78 15.19 -31.53
N MET A 43 33.18 14.23 -32.23
CA MET A 43 32.06 14.46 -33.15
C MET A 43 30.84 15.05 -32.43
N ASP A 44 30.50 14.56 -31.24
CA ASP A 44 29.38 15.13 -30.45
C ASP A 44 29.67 16.57 -30.01
N ALA A 45 30.93 16.88 -29.67
CA ALA A 45 31.34 18.25 -29.33
C ALA A 45 31.27 19.19 -30.55
N GLU A 46 31.61 18.70 -31.75
CA GLU A 46 31.48 19.44 -33.01
C GLU A 46 30.02 19.63 -33.40
N ALA A 47 29.18 18.60 -33.25
CA ALA A 47 27.75 18.67 -33.50
C ALA A 47 27.06 19.68 -32.59
N TRP A 48 27.44 19.73 -31.31
CA TRP A 48 26.94 20.76 -30.38
C TRP A 48 27.33 22.17 -30.84
N LEU A 49 28.59 22.39 -31.23
CA LEU A 49 29.02 23.68 -31.78
C LEU A 49 28.26 24.07 -33.05
N ALA A 50 28.01 23.12 -33.95
CA ALA A 50 27.23 23.37 -35.15
C ALA A 50 25.77 23.74 -34.84
N ALA A 51 25.16 23.10 -33.85
CA ALA A 51 23.81 23.43 -33.41
C ALA A 51 23.72 24.84 -32.79
N GLU A 52 24.71 25.21 -31.97
CA GLU A 52 24.80 26.56 -31.39
C GLU A 52 25.03 27.63 -32.47
N HIS A 53 25.92 27.38 -33.43
CA HIS A 53 26.14 28.28 -34.57
C HIS A 53 24.85 28.48 -35.37
N ARG A 54 24.13 27.39 -35.67
CA ARG A 54 22.87 27.44 -36.42
C ARG A 54 21.79 28.22 -35.67
N ALA A 55 21.71 28.06 -34.35
CA ALA A 55 20.75 28.81 -33.53
C ALA A 55 21.02 30.32 -33.59
N ILE A 56 22.31 30.72 -33.63
CA ILE A 56 22.74 32.12 -33.80
C ILE A 56 22.35 32.63 -35.18
N GLU A 57 22.66 31.88 -36.23
CA GLU A 57 22.31 32.25 -37.62
C GLU A 57 20.79 32.42 -37.83
N LEU A 58 19.98 31.62 -37.14
CA LEU A 58 18.52 31.67 -37.22
C LEU A 58 17.89 32.75 -36.31
N GLY A 59 18.68 33.50 -35.54
CA GLY A 59 18.18 34.55 -34.63
C GLY A 59 17.33 34.03 -33.45
N VAL A 60 17.35 32.70 -33.20
CA VAL A 60 16.60 32.04 -32.11
C VAL A 60 17.52 31.66 -30.94
N TRP A 61 18.77 32.13 -30.97
CA TRP A 61 19.74 31.79 -29.96
C TRP A 61 19.39 32.41 -28.61
N VAL A 62 19.37 31.56 -27.60
CA VAL A 62 19.34 31.95 -26.19
C VAL A 62 20.58 31.33 -25.55
N ALA A 63 21.24 32.05 -24.64
CA ALA A 63 22.48 31.58 -24.05
C ALA A 63 22.29 30.16 -23.46
N PRO A 64 23.22 29.21 -23.67
CA PRO A 64 23.08 27.85 -23.15
C PRO A 64 22.81 27.80 -21.64
N GLU A 65 23.38 28.76 -20.91
CA GLU A 65 23.15 28.96 -19.48
C GLU A 65 21.71 29.40 -19.19
N GLU A 66 21.19 30.37 -19.93
CA GLU A 66 19.82 30.87 -19.78
C GLU A 66 18.78 29.86 -20.24
N ARG A 67 19.03 29.11 -21.32
CA ARG A 67 18.20 27.95 -21.71
C ARG A 67 18.15 26.92 -20.60
N ARG A 68 19.27 26.69 -19.92
CA ARG A 68 19.33 25.76 -18.79
C ARG A 68 18.56 26.31 -17.59
N ILE A 69 18.77 27.57 -17.21
CA ILE A 69 18.02 28.23 -16.14
C ILE A 69 16.52 28.24 -16.46
N LYS A 70 16.13 28.48 -17.71
CA LYS A 70 14.74 28.46 -18.17
C LYS A 70 14.15 27.04 -18.16
N ALA A 71 14.87 26.04 -18.67
CA ALA A 71 14.45 24.64 -18.59
C ALA A 71 14.41 24.12 -17.14
N GLU A 72 15.29 24.63 -16.26
CA GLU A 72 15.27 24.37 -14.82
C GLU A 72 14.06 25.07 -14.15
N ALA A 73 13.74 26.31 -14.54
CA ALA A 73 12.57 27.03 -14.05
C ALA A 73 11.24 26.45 -14.57
N GLU A 74 11.25 25.88 -15.78
CA GLU A 74 10.12 25.17 -16.39
C GLU A 74 10.03 23.70 -15.95
N SER A 75 11.02 23.20 -15.22
CA SER A 75 11.03 21.81 -14.78
C SER A 75 10.08 21.60 -13.60
N ILE A 76 9.23 20.59 -13.76
CA ILE A 76 8.27 20.18 -12.73
C ILE A 76 8.99 19.75 -11.44
N THR A 77 8.48 20.19 -10.30
CA THR A 77 9.04 19.78 -9.00
C THR A 77 8.64 18.35 -8.65
N VAL A 78 9.34 17.73 -7.69
CA VAL A 78 8.96 16.39 -7.18
C VAL A 78 7.52 16.36 -6.68
N ARG A 79 7.06 17.43 -6.03
CA ARG A 79 5.68 17.59 -5.57
C ARG A 79 4.69 17.52 -6.72
N GLN A 80 4.85 18.41 -7.69
CA GLN A 80 3.97 18.48 -8.86
C GLN A 80 4.00 17.16 -9.66
N TRP A 81 5.18 16.55 -9.78
CA TRP A 81 5.33 15.28 -10.48
C TRP A 81 4.66 14.11 -9.74
N LEU A 82 4.76 14.03 -8.42
CA LEU A 82 4.07 13.01 -7.63
C LEU A 82 2.55 13.16 -7.74
N ASP A 83 2.04 14.38 -7.72
CA ASP A 83 0.60 14.64 -7.91
C ASP A 83 0.14 14.18 -9.29
N GLU A 84 0.90 14.51 -10.35
CA GLU A 84 0.57 14.08 -11.71
C GLU A 84 0.73 12.56 -11.90
N TYR A 85 1.79 11.96 -11.34
CA TYR A 85 1.99 10.52 -11.35
C TYR A 85 0.83 9.76 -10.68
N HIS A 86 0.31 10.26 -9.57
CA HIS A 86 -0.87 9.67 -8.94
C HIS A 86 -2.13 9.76 -9.81
N ARG A 87 -2.30 10.81 -10.63
CA ARG A 87 -3.39 10.89 -11.62
C ARG A 87 -3.17 9.92 -12.77
N ILE A 88 -1.94 9.79 -13.25
CA ILE A 88 -1.56 8.88 -14.34
C ILE A 88 -1.93 7.43 -13.99
N ILE A 89 -1.53 6.95 -12.81
CA ILE A 89 -1.75 5.54 -12.45
C ILE A 89 -3.22 5.19 -12.14
N GLN A 90 -4.08 6.20 -11.99
CA GLN A 90 -5.53 5.99 -11.92
C GLN A 90 -6.17 5.78 -13.30
N ARG A 91 -5.47 6.16 -14.38
CA ARG A 91 -5.94 5.99 -15.76
C ARG A 91 -5.46 4.65 -16.36
N PRO A 92 -6.03 4.23 -17.50
CA PRO A 92 -5.50 3.11 -18.26
C PRO A 92 -4.03 3.32 -18.66
N PRO A 93 -3.20 2.27 -18.68
CA PRO A 93 -3.55 0.86 -18.45
C PRO A 93 -3.51 0.43 -16.96
N HIS A 94 -3.14 1.31 -16.03
CA HIS A 94 -2.89 0.93 -14.64
C HIS A 94 -4.16 0.74 -13.81
N ASN A 95 -5.15 1.61 -13.97
CA ASN A 95 -6.47 1.54 -13.31
C ASN A 95 -6.38 1.27 -11.79
N VAL A 96 -5.49 1.98 -11.08
CA VAL A 96 -5.33 1.83 -9.64
C VAL A 96 -6.60 2.29 -8.93
N ILE A 97 -7.22 1.38 -8.17
CA ILE A 97 -8.46 1.64 -7.42
C ILE A 97 -8.26 2.74 -6.36
N GLU A 98 -9.36 3.43 -6.04
CA GLU A 98 -9.38 4.62 -5.17
C GLU A 98 -8.68 4.38 -3.82
N SER A 99 -9.01 3.28 -3.15
CA SER A 99 -8.43 2.93 -1.85
C SER A 99 -6.91 2.77 -1.88
N THR A 100 -6.37 2.26 -2.99
CA THR A 100 -4.94 2.07 -3.17
C THR A 100 -4.25 3.40 -3.44
N ILE A 101 -4.86 4.29 -4.23
CA ILE A 101 -4.28 5.60 -4.50
C ILE A 101 -4.28 6.48 -3.25
N GLN A 102 -5.33 6.46 -2.42
CA GLN A 102 -5.35 7.20 -1.15
C GLN A 102 -4.22 6.74 -0.23
N GLN A 103 -3.92 5.43 -0.20
CA GLN A 103 -2.76 4.93 0.55
C GLN A 103 -1.44 5.46 -0.03
N TYR A 104 -1.29 5.50 -1.35
CA TYR A 104 -0.08 6.00 -2.01
C TYR A 104 0.14 7.48 -1.72
N ILE A 105 -0.89 8.29 -1.92
CA ILE A 105 -0.88 9.73 -1.60
C ILE A 105 -0.52 9.91 -0.13
N ARG A 106 -1.16 9.19 0.80
CA ARG A 106 -0.88 9.34 2.23
C ARG A 106 0.58 9.05 2.58
N VAL A 107 1.19 7.99 2.04
CA VAL A 107 2.58 7.66 2.38
C VAL A 107 3.57 8.64 1.77
N THR A 108 3.31 9.15 0.55
CA THR A 108 4.16 10.18 -0.06
C THR A 108 3.97 11.53 0.62
N THR A 109 2.75 11.89 1.00
CA THR A 109 2.49 13.13 1.75
C THR A 109 3.22 13.13 3.08
N ASN A 110 3.07 12.06 3.87
CA ASN A 110 3.64 12.00 5.21
C ASN A 110 5.18 11.89 5.25
N ARG A 111 5.85 11.63 4.13
CA ARG A 111 7.31 11.40 4.07
C ARG A 111 8.02 12.28 3.03
N ILE A 112 7.29 13.01 2.20
CA ILE A 112 7.84 13.80 1.09
C ILE A 112 7.10 15.13 1.01
N LEU A 113 5.80 15.12 0.69
CA LEU A 113 5.10 16.37 0.29
C LEU A 113 4.78 17.30 1.46
N ALA A 114 4.37 16.74 2.59
CA ALA A 114 4.01 17.47 3.79
C ALA A 114 4.35 16.60 5.03
N PRO A 115 5.65 16.34 5.28
CA PRO A 115 6.07 15.57 6.44
C PRO A 115 5.56 16.24 7.72
N ARG A 116 5.23 15.42 8.72
CA ARG A 116 4.76 15.85 10.05
C ARG A 116 5.60 15.20 11.14
N GLY A 117 5.59 15.75 12.35
CA GLY A 117 6.35 15.21 13.48
C GLY A 117 7.86 15.43 13.34
N SER A 118 8.66 14.56 13.95
CA SER A 118 10.13 14.66 14.03
C SER A 118 10.82 14.84 12.67
N GLY A 119 10.43 14.08 11.65
CA GLY A 119 11.03 14.23 10.32
C GLY A 119 10.66 15.53 9.59
N ALA A 120 9.67 16.29 10.05
CA ALA A 120 9.36 17.62 9.47
C ALA A 120 10.36 18.70 9.87
N LEU A 121 11.16 18.45 10.91
CA LEU A 121 12.20 19.36 11.39
C LEU A 121 13.54 19.17 10.66
N ASP A 122 13.68 18.08 9.89
CA ASP A 122 14.92 17.74 9.20
C ASP A 122 14.93 18.30 7.77
N PRO A 123 15.83 19.25 7.44
CA PRO A 123 15.96 19.79 6.08
C PRO A 123 16.26 18.73 5.02
N ARG A 124 16.90 17.60 5.39
CA ARG A 124 17.15 16.48 4.48
C ARG A 124 15.86 15.87 3.96
N VAL A 125 14.79 15.91 4.76
CA VAL A 125 13.46 15.39 4.43
C VAL A 125 12.64 16.42 3.65
N THR A 126 12.57 17.66 4.15
CA THR A 126 11.62 18.68 3.64
C THR A 126 12.01 19.25 2.28
N ARG A 127 13.31 19.34 1.97
CA ARG A 127 13.78 19.95 0.72
C ARG A 127 13.36 19.17 -0.54
N LEU A 128 13.20 17.85 -0.44
CA LEU A 128 13.03 17.00 -1.63
C LEU A 128 11.77 17.34 -2.43
N ALA A 129 10.68 17.74 -1.78
CA ALA A 129 9.40 17.99 -2.44
C ALA A 129 9.47 19.14 -3.45
N ASP A 130 10.25 20.17 -3.15
CA ASP A 130 10.30 21.40 -3.94
C ASP A 130 11.48 21.42 -4.93
N MET A 131 12.32 20.39 -4.93
CA MET A 131 13.38 20.21 -5.91
C MET A 131 12.79 19.88 -7.30
N PRO A 132 13.32 20.48 -8.38
CA PRO A 132 13.14 19.99 -9.74
C PRO A 132 13.48 18.51 -9.91
N ILE A 133 12.62 17.73 -10.59
CA ILE A 133 12.92 16.29 -10.83
C ILE A 133 14.21 16.09 -11.62
N SER A 134 14.60 17.06 -12.46
CA SER A 134 15.83 17.06 -13.27
C SER A 134 17.09 17.29 -12.44
N GLN A 135 16.97 17.90 -11.25
CA GLN A 135 18.09 18.21 -10.36
C GLN A 135 18.25 17.20 -9.23
N VAL A 136 17.28 16.32 -9.00
CA VAL A 136 17.39 15.30 -7.94
C VAL A 136 18.54 14.35 -8.25
N THR A 137 19.54 14.34 -7.37
CA THR A 137 20.71 13.46 -7.48
C THR A 137 20.55 12.20 -6.62
N LYS A 138 21.43 11.21 -6.84
CA LYS A 138 21.54 10.03 -5.96
C LYS A 138 21.85 10.44 -4.52
N THR A 139 22.72 11.45 -4.33
CA THR A 139 23.05 11.98 -3.00
C THR A 139 21.82 12.54 -2.30
N ASP A 140 20.94 13.24 -3.02
CA ASP A 140 19.70 13.76 -2.44
C ASP A 140 18.75 12.65 -2.01
N ALA A 141 18.66 11.58 -2.79
CA ALA A 141 17.88 10.39 -2.45
C ALA A 141 18.39 9.71 -1.16
N HIS A 142 19.71 9.59 -1.02
CA HIS A 142 20.33 9.04 0.19
C HIS A 142 20.08 9.93 1.42
N LEU A 143 20.33 11.23 1.31
CA LEU A 143 20.08 12.19 2.40
C LEU A 143 18.63 12.17 2.85
N TRP A 144 17.69 12.15 1.90
CA TRP A 144 16.26 12.03 2.22
C TRP A 144 15.96 10.71 2.94
N TRP A 145 16.48 9.58 2.46
CA TRP A 145 16.24 8.27 3.08
C TRP A 145 16.78 8.20 4.50
N ASP A 146 17.99 8.72 4.73
CA ASP A 146 18.62 8.77 6.05
C ASP A 146 17.80 9.66 6.99
N GLY A 147 17.39 10.86 6.54
CA GLY A 147 16.52 11.75 7.32
C GLY A 147 15.15 11.13 7.64
N ILE A 148 14.59 10.31 6.75
CA ILE A 148 13.36 9.56 7.02
C ILE A 148 13.57 8.45 8.06
N CYS A 149 14.70 7.75 8.02
CA CYS A 149 15.03 6.72 9.00
C CYS A 149 15.28 7.33 10.39
N ASP A 150 16.03 8.43 10.46
CA ASP A 150 16.32 9.15 11.69
C ASP A 150 15.05 9.79 12.28
N GLY A 151 14.20 10.34 11.41
CA GLY A 151 13.03 11.10 11.79
C GLY A 151 11.79 10.26 12.08
N TYR A 152 11.71 8.98 11.67
CA TYR A 152 10.49 8.19 11.80
C TYR A 152 10.75 6.72 12.16
N ASP A 153 10.31 6.31 13.34
CA ASP A 153 10.26 4.90 13.77
C ASP A 153 9.07 4.14 13.16
N THR A 154 8.98 4.14 11.82
CA THR A 154 7.97 3.39 11.07
C THR A 154 8.56 2.81 9.78
N PRO A 155 9.45 1.79 9.89
CA PRO A 155 10.24 1.30 8.77
C PRO A 155 9.41 0.88 7.54
N GLU A 156 8.24 0.26 7.74
CA GLU A 156 7.38 -0.15 6.62
C GLU A 156 6.73 1.04 5.90
N THR A 157 6.37 2.11 6.61
CA THR A 157 5.83 3.34 5.99
C THR A 157 6.92 4.05 5.20
N ASN A 158 8.11 4.15 5.78
CA ASN A 158 9.30 4.70 5.12
C ASN A 158 9.62 3.92 3.84
N ARG A 159 9.63 2.59 3.91
CA ARG A 159 9.82 1.74 2.74
C ARG A 159 8.76 1.97 1.67
N LYS A 160 7.48 2.08 2.06
CA LYS A 160 6.38 2.33 1.12
C LYS A 160 6.54 3.66 0.40
N SER A 161 6.93 4.74 1.09
CA SER A 161 7.17 6.03 0.44
C SER A 161 8.35 5.94 -0.53
N TYR A 162 9.46 5.27 -0.17
CA TYR A 162 10.59 5.03 -1.07
C TYR A 162 10.16 4.29 -2.34
N VAL A 163 9.41 3.18 -2.20
CA VAL A 163 8.96 2.39 -3.36
C VAL A 163 8.07 3.22 -4.29
N ARG A 164 7.21 4.08 -3.73
CA ARG A 164 6.35 4.97 -4.55
C ARG A 164 7.17 6.05 -5.26
N LEU A 165 8.07 6.72 -4.53
CA LEU A 165 8.97 7.72 -5.10
C LEU A 165 9.83 7.13 -6.23
N ARG A 166 10.41 5.95 -6.02
CA ARG A 166 11.18 5.23 -7.04
C ARG A 166 10.35 4.92 -8.28
N ALA A 167 9.09 4.52 -8.12
CA ALA A 167 8.19 4.24 -9.23
C ALA A 167 7.84 5.51 -10.01
N ALA A 168 7.56 6.61 -9.32
CA ALA A 168 7.31 7.91 -9.95
C ALA A 168 8.52 8.39 -10.79
N PHE A 169 9.73 8.27 -10.26
CA PHE A 169 10.95 8.61 -11.01
C PHE A 169 11.24 7.62 -12.15
N ALA A 170 10.83 6.35 -12.04
CA ALA A 170 10.94 5.41 -13.15
C ALA A 170 10.00 5.81 -14.30
N GLU A 171 8.79 6.27 -13.98
CA GLU A 171 7.85 6.78 -14.97
C GLU A 171 8.36 8.08 -15.63
N ALA A 172 9.04 8.96 -14.88
CA ALA A 172 9.69 10.14 -15.46
C ALA A 172 10.78 9.77 -16.48
N VAL A 173 11.56 8.72 -16.21
CA VAL A 173 12.53 8.16 -17.18
C VAL A 173 11.81 7.60 -18.39
N ASN A 174 10.74 6.82 -18.20
CA ASN A 174 9.96 6.23 -19.30
C ASN A 174 9.39 7.31 -20.24
N ARG A 175 9.04 8.48 -19.71
CA ARG A 175 8.53 9.63 -20.47
C ARG A 175 9.64 10.53 -21.04
N GLY A 176 10.91 10.18 -20.83
CA GLY A 176 12.04 10.97 -21.30
C GLY A 176 12.25 12.30 -20.58
N MET A 177 11.61 12.51 -19.43
CA MET A 177 11.75 13.75 -18.64
C MET A 177 13.12 13.84 -17.95
N ILE A 178 13.70 12.68 -17.62
CA ILE A 178 15.03 12.54 -17.03
C ILE A 178 15.75 11.31 -17.62
N ALA A 179 17.08 11.34 -17.66
CA ALA A 179 17.86 10.28 -18.30
C ALA A 179 18.01 9.01 -17.44
N GLU A 180 18.15 9.16 -16.12
CA GLU A 180 18.27 8.04 -15.20
C GLU A 180 17.45 8.26 -13.92
N ASN A 181 17.07 7.17 -13.26
CA ASN A 181 16.34 7.24 -11.99
C ASN A 181 17.34 7.41 -10.83
N PRO A 182 17.35 8.57 -10.13
CA PRO A 182 18.26 8.85 -9.02
C PRO A 182 17.88 8.09 -7.73
N ILE A 183 16.64 7.59 -7.63
CA ILE A 183 16.07 6.93 -6.43
C ILE A 183 16.46 5.45 -6.42
N ARG A 184 17.75 5.16 -6.28
CA ARG A 184 18.31 3.80 -6.28
C ARG A 184 19.18 3.57 -5.05
N ILE A 185 18.56 3.09 -3.97
CA ILE A 185 19.23 2.75 -2.72
C ILE A 185 19.16 1.23 -2.54
N VAL A 186 20.32 0.61 -2.37
CA VAL A 186 20.44 -0.85 -2.26
C VAL A 186 19.81 -1.31 -0.93
N GLY A 187 19.10 -2.44 -0.95
CA GLY A 187 18.54 -3.06 0.26
C GLY A 187 17.21 -2.48 0.74
N VAL A 188 16.89 -1.22 0.45
CA VAL A 188 15.66 -0.55 0.94
C VAL A 188 14.38 -1.23 0.47
N SER A 189 14.38 -1.82 -0.73
CA SER A 189 13.17 -2.50 -1.25
C SER A 189 12.85 -3.83 -0.55
N LYS A 190 13.79 -4.37 0.25
CA LYS A 190 13.56 -5.62 1.00
C LYS A 190 12.47 -5.40 2.06
N ARG A 191 11.60 -6.40 2.23
CA ARG A 191 10.57 -6.35 3.28
C ARG A 191 11.26 -6.40 4.64
N VAL A 192 10.80 -5.55 5.55
CA VAL A 192 11.23 -5.59 6.95
C VAL A 192 10.74 -6.91 7.56
N PRO A 193 11.57 -7.64 8.32
CA PRO A 193 11.12 -8.82 9.05
C PRO A 193 9.89 -8.48 9.89
N LYS A 194 8.84 -9.30 9.81
CA LYS A 194 7.65 -9.10 10.63
C LYS A 194 7.98 -9.52 12.06
N SER A 195 7.70 -8.66 13.03
CA SER A 195 7.71 -9.09 14.43
C SER A 195 6.67 -10.18 14.66
N ASP A 196 6.94 -11.06 15.63
CA ASP A 196 5.95 -12.00 16.11
C ASP A 196 4.80 -11.22 16.73
N LYS A 197 3.63 -11.37 16.12
CA LYS A 197 2.43 -10.67 16.58
C LYS A 197 1.70 -11.55 17.59
N TYR A 198 1.28 -10.95 18.69
CA TYR A 198 0.51 -11.60 19.75
C TYR A 198 -0.67 -12.44 19.23
N LEU A 199 -0.75 -13.69 19.69
CA LEU A 199 -1.86 -14.62 19.42
C LEU A 199 -2.75 -14.68 20.68
N PRO A 200 -4.03 -14.27 20.58
CA PRO A 200 -4.93 -14.27 21.73
C PRO A 200 -5.31 -15.68 22.18
N SER A 201 -5.59 -15.85 23.47
CA SER A 201 -6.17 -17.09 24.02
C SER A 201 -7.69 -17.17 23.77
N ASP A 202 -8.27 -18.35 23.97
CA ASP A 202 -9.72 -18.54 23.86
C ASP A 202 -10.47 -17.71 24.90
N GLU A 203 -9.95 -17.68 26.13
CA GLU A 203 -10.52 -16.93 27.24
C GLU A 203 -10.49 -15.42 26.97
N GLU A 204 -9.42 -14.90 26.37
CA GLU A 204 -9.35 -13.48 25.99
C GLU A 204 -10.37 -13.13 24.92
N LEU A 205 -10.52 -13.96 23.88
CA LEU A 205 -11.51 -13.73 22.83
C LEU A 205 -12.94 -13.86 23.37
N GLN A 206 -13.17 -14.79 24.30
CA GLN A 206 -14.46 -14.97 24.96
C GLN A 206 -14.81 -13.74 25.82
N LYS A 207 -13.87 -13.23 26.64
CA LYS A 207 -14.05 -11.99 27.40
C LYS A 207 -14.38 -10.80 26.50
N ILE A 208 -13.72 -10.69 25.34
CA ILE A 208 -14.03 -9.65 24.35
C ILE A 208 -15.45 -9.81 23.83
N LEU A 209 -15.86 -11.03 23.46
CA LEU A 209 -17.20 -11.31 22.95
C LEU A 209 -18.29 -10.99 24.00
N GLU A 210 -18.08 -11.39 25.25
CA GLU A 210 -19.01 -11.17 26.35
C GLU A 210 -19.12 -9.69 26.75
N GLY A 211 -17.99 -8.97 26.76
CA GLY A 211 -17.96 -7.54 27.07
C GLY A 211 -18.46 -6.63 25.94
N MET A 212 -18.70 -7.18 24.74
CA MET A 212 -19.23 -6.41 23.63
C MET A 212 -20.73 -6.18 23.78
N ARG A 213 -21.19 -5.03 23.28
CA ARG A 213 -22.63 -4.72 23.17
C ARG A 213 -23.39 -5.83 22.43
N GLU A 214 -24.61 -6.13 22.87
CA GLU A 214 -25.41 -7.27 22.36
C GLU A 214 -25.59 -7.22 20.84
N ASP A 215 -25.88 -6.03 20.30
CA ASP A 215 -26.05 -5.77 18.86
C ASP A 215 -24.79 -6.03 18.02
N TRP A 216 -23.60 -6.07 18.63
CA TRP A 216 -22.32 -6.34 17.94
C TRP A 216 -21.68 -7.67 18.31
N LYS A 217 -22.33 -8.52 19.12
CA LYS A 217 -21.76 -9.83 19.49
C LYS A 217 -21.62 -10.74 18.28
N LEU A 218 -22.63 -10.82 17.40
CA LEU A 218 -22.52 -11.59 16.16
C LEU A 218 -21.37 -11.04 15.29
N LEU A 219 -21.33 -9.73 15.06
CA LEU A 219 -20.27 -9.07 14.29
C LEU A 219 -18.87 -9.39 14.83
N THR A 220 -18.72 -9.35 16.16
CA THR A 220 -17.46 -9.62 16.86
C THR A 220 -17.09 -11.10 16.77
N SER A 221 -18.06 -12.00 16.87
CA SER A 221 -17.87 -13.43 16.67
C SER A 221 -17.36 -13.75 15.25
N LEU A 222 -17.91 -13.10 14.23
CA LEU A 222 -17.47 -13.25 12.84
C LEU A 222 -16.02 -12.78 12.63
N ILE A 223 -15.63 -11.69 13.27
CA ILE A 223 -14.26 -11.15 13.18
C ILE A 223 -13.27 -12.05 13.93
N PHE A 224 -13.57 -12.43 15.17
CA PHE A 224 -12.61 -13.09 16.05
C PHE A 224 -12.55 -14.61 15.88
N PHE A 225 -13.69 -15.27 15.70
CA PHE A 225 -13.78 -16.73 15.69
C PHE A 225 -13.99 -17.32 14.30
N HIS A 226 -14.39 -16.50 13.31
CA HIS A 226 -14.56 -16.93 11.92
C HIS A 226 -13.58 -16.26 10.96
N GLY A 227 -12.72 -15.38 11.47
CA GLY A 227 -11.58 -14.81 10.74
C GLY A 227 -11.94 -13.89 9.58
N LEU A 228 -13.17 -13.35 9.57
CA LEU A 228 -13.58 -12.32 8.61
C LEU A 228 -12.74 -11.07 8.83
N ARG A 229 -12.37 -10.41 7.72
CA ARG A 229 -11.78 -9.07 7.81
C ARG A 229 -12.87 -8.10 8.29
N ILE A 230 -12.49 -7.12 9.09
CA ILE A 230 -13.41 -6.10 9.63
C ILE A 230 -14.30 -5.46 8.55
N GLY A 231 -13.74 -5.13 7.39
CA GLY A 231 -14.52 -4.58 6.28
C GLY A 231 -15.44 -5.59 5.59
N GLU A 232 -15.11 -6.87 5.58
CA GLU A 232 -16.03 -7.92 5.09
C GLU A 232 -17.21 -8.05 6.06
N ALA A 233 -16.93 -8.05 7.37
CA ALA A 233 -17.94 -8.17 8.40
C ALA A 233 -18.93 -6.99 8.42
N PHE A 234 -18.45 -5.75 8.24
CA PHE A 234 -19.31 -4.56 8.14
C PHE A 234 -20.12 -4.49 6.85
N ALA A 235 -19.65 -5.15 5.79
CA ALA A 235 -20.36 -5.20 4.53
C ALA A 235 -21.38 -6.36 4.47
N LEU A 236 -21.54 -7.13 5.55
CA LEU A 236 -22.57 -8.17 5.55
C LEU A 236 -23.97 -7.56 5.52
N GLU A 237 -24.83 -8.24 4.79
CA GLU A 237 -26.24 -7.91 4.63
C GLU A 237 -27.04 -9.07 5.18
N GLN A 238 -28.31 -8.85 5.48
CA GLN A 238 -29.20 -9.91 5.96
C GLN A 238 -29.20 -11.11 5.02
N ARG A 239 -29.19 -10.90 3.69
CA ARG A 239 -29.16 -11.96 2.66
C ARG A 239 -27.90 -12.82 2.68
N HIS A 240 -26.83 -12.37 3.33
CA HIS A 240 -25.57 -13.09 3.42
C HIS A 240 -25.57 -14.14 4.52
N ILE A 241 -26.56 -14.13 5.41
CA ILE A 241 -26.77 -15.21 6.38
C ILE A 241 -27.74 -16.20 5.78
N ARG A 242 -27.28 -17.45 5.59
CA ARG A 242 -28.09 -18.54 5.05
C ARG A 242 -28.11 -19.70 6.03
N ILE A 243 -29.20 -20.45 6.02
CA ILE A 243 -29.25 -21.75 6.67
C ILE A 243 -28.51 -22.73 5.76
N ASP A 244 -27.66 -23.56 6.35
CA ASP A 244 -26.98 -24.64 5.65
C ASP A 244 -28.02 -25.63 5.13
N PRO A 245 -28.10 -25.88 3.81
CA PRO A 245 -29.07 -26.81 3.24
C PRO A 245 -28.91 -28.24 3.78
N ASP A 246 -27.71 -28.60 4.27
CA ASP A 246 -27.41 -29.92 4.82
C ASP A 246 -27.75 -30.01 6.33
N THR A 247 -28.39 -28.99 6.91
CA THR A 247 -28.88 -29.04 8.29
C THR A 247 -29.88 -30.19 8.44
N PRO A 248 -29.61 -31.20 9.30
CA PRO A 248 -30.56 -32.27 9.55
C PRO A 248 -31.80 -31.74 10.28
N VAL A 249 -32.99 -31.97 9.75
CA VAL A 249 -34.26 -31.70 10.47
C VAL A 249 -34.54 -32.87 11.43
N PRO A 250 -34.92 -32.66 12.71
CA PRO A 250 -35.33 -31.41 13.37
C PRO A 250 -34.24 -30.76 14.24
N MET A 251 -32.95 -30.94 13.91
CA MET A 251 -31.86 -30.35 14.69
C MET A 251 -31.84 -28.82 14.55
N ARG A 252 -31.09 -28.16 15.45
CA ARG A 252 -30.86 -26.73 15.40
C ARG A 252 -30.28 -26.31 14.04
N PRO A 253 -30.76 -25.21 13.42
CA PRO A 253 -30.20 -24.70 12.17
C PRO A 253 -28.69 -24.45 12.24
N ARG A 254 -27.95 -24.95 11.24
CA ARG A 254 -26.59 -24.52 10.98
C ARG A 254 -26.63 -23.33 10.03
N TYR A 255 -25.71 -22.39 10.23
CA TYR A 255 -25.67 -21.17 9.43
C TYR A 255 -24.37 -21.06 8.64
N VAL A 256 -24.46 -20.44 7.47
CA VAL A 256 -23.34 -20.13 6.59
C VAL A 256 -23.37 -18.64 6.24
N VAL A 257 -22.20 -17.99 6.31
CA VAL A 257 -22.02 -16.60 5.91
C VAL A 257 -21.43 -16.54 4.52
N ILE A 258 -22.09 -15.83 3.61
CA ILE A 258 -21.63 -15.58 2.25
C ILE A 258 -20.83 -14.28 2.23
N VAL A 259 -19.53 -14.37 1.99
CA VAL A 259 -18.65 -13.20 1.86
C VAL A 259 -18.49 -12.88 0.39
N GLU A 260 -19.12 -11.80 -0.07
CA GLU A 260 -19.07 -11.33 -1.47
C GLU A 260 -18.75 -9.83 -1.62
N GLN A 261 -18.51 -9.12 -0.52
CA GLN A 261 -18.21 -7.69 -0.54
C GLN A 261 -17.35 -7.25 0.66
N ASN A 262 -16.81 -6.05 0.56
CA ASN A 262 -16.00 -5.42 1.58
C ASN A 262 -16.32 -3.92 1.67
N ALA A 263 -16.41 -3.42 2.90
CA ALA A 263 -16.53 -2.01 3.21
C ALA A 263 -15.17 -1.47 3.67
N GLN A 264 -14.66 -0.45 2.97
CA GLN A 264 -13.38 0.19 3.29
C GLN A 264 -13.58 1.68 3.52
N ARG A 265 -12.99 2.18 4.61
CA ARG A 265 -13.01 3.61 4.88
C ARG A 265 -12.15 4.37 3.87
N LEU A 266 -12.76 5.35 3.22
CA LEU A 266 -12.12 6.30 2.32
C LEU A 266 -12.34 7.72 2.85
N SER A 267 -11.48 8.64 2.42
CA SER A 267 -11.65 10.07 2.65
C SER A 267 -12.17 10.73 1.38
N GLY A 268 -13.31 11.42 1.46
CA GLY A 268 -13.88 12.25 0.40
C GLY A 268 -13.87 13.74 0.76
N SER A 269 -14.49 14.56 -0.08
CA SER A 269 -14.67 16.02 0.12
C SER A 269 -15.39 16.33 1.43
N ASP A 270 -16.42 15.55 1.75
CA ASP A 270 -17.35 15.80 2.87
C ASP A 270 -17.00 15.00 4.13
N GLY A 271 -15.78 14.44 4.18
CA GLY A 271 -15.26 13.69 5.32
C GLY A 271 -14.95 12.24 5.00
N CYS A 272 -14.92 11.38 6.02
CA CYS A 272 -14.65 9.95 5.85
C CYS A 272 -15.96 9.16 5.70
N TYR A 273 -16.02 8.26 4.73
CA TYR A 273 -17.16 7.37 4.50
C TYR A 273 -16.70 5.93 4.27
N MET A 274 -17.64 4.99 4.31
CA MET A 274 -17.38 3.58 4.00
C MET A 274 -17.75 3.31 2.54
N ASN A 275 -16.75 2.98 1.72
CA ASN A 275 -16.96 2.56 0.35
C ASN A 275 -17.10 1.04 0.25
N PHE A 276 -18.18 0.58 -0.35
CA PHE A 276 -18.48 -0.81 -0.61
C PHE A 276 -17.92 -1.21 -1.98
N GLN A 277 -17.22 -2.33 -2.00
CA GLN A 277 -16.57 -2.86 -3.20
C GLN A 277 -16.59 -4.38 -3.20
N ALA A 278 -16.56 -4.94 -4.40
CA ALA A 278 -16.36 -6.36 -4.60
C ALA A 278 -14.96 -6.80 -4.11
N PRO A 279 -14.79 -8.06 -3.67
CA PRO A 279 -13.50 -8.60 -3.31
C PRO A 279 -12.52 -8.51 -4.47
N LYS A 280 -11.31 -8.02 -4.18
CA LYS A 280 -10.24 -7.83 -5.17
C LYS A 280 -9.85 -9.12 -5.92
N THR A 281 -10.12 -10.28 -5.34
CA THR A 281 -9.70 -11.57 -5.89
C THR A 281 -10.81 -12.60 -5.74
N ALA A 282 -10.87 -13.58 -6.65
CA ALA A 282 -11.82 -14.69 -6.57
C ALA A 282 -11.82 -15.43 -5.22
N ALA A 283 -10.67 -15.54 -4.52
CA ALA A 283 -10.62 -16.17 -3.19
C ALA A 283 -11.32 -15.34 -2.09
N GLY A 284 -11.64 -14.08 -2.36
CA GLY A 284 -12.43 -13.26 -1.46
C GLY A 284 -13.90 -13.68 -1.41
N TYR A 285 -14.42 -14.23 -2.52
CA TYR A 285 -15.75 -14.84 -2.59
C TYR A 285 -15.70 -16.22 -1.94
N ARG A 286 -16.42 -16.39 -0.85
CA ARG A 286 -16.39 -17.64 -0.07
C ARG A 286 -17.57 -17.76 0.86
N GLU A 287 -17.80 -18.99 1.27
CA GLU A 287 -18.73 -19.36 2.30
C GLU A 287 -17.98 -19.67 3.59
N VAL A 288 -18.49 -19.17 4.70
CA VAL A 288 -17.91 -19.35 6.03
C VAL A 288 -18.96 -20.02 6.92
N PRO A 289 -18.83 -21.33 7.17
CA PRO A 289 -19.70 -22.01 8.13
C PRO A 289 -19.56 -21.38 9.52
N ILE A 290 -20.70 -21.15 10.17
CA ILE A 290 -20.72 -20.68 11.55
C ILE A 290 -20.36 -21.84 12.48
N ILE A 291 -19.45 -21.60 13.42
CA ILE A 291 -19.14 -22.54 14.50
C ILE A 291 -20.44 -22.84 15.23
N GLU A 292 -20.77 -24.12 15.39
CA GLU A 292 -22.07 -24.55 15.93
C GLU A 292 -22.41 -23.90 17.28
N LYS A 293 -21.40 -23.78 18.16
CA LYS A 293 -21.51 -23.10 19.46
C LYS A 293 -21.90 -21.62 19.35
N HIS A 294 -21.74 -20.98 18.19
CA HIS A 294 -22.06 -19.57 17.94
C HIS A 294 -23.38 -19.38 17.17
N SER A 295 -24.09 -20.45 16.81
CA SER A 295 -25.37 -20.36 16.09
C SER A 295 -26.41 -19.54 16.86
N TYR A 296 -26.38 -19.59 18.20
CA TYR A 296 -27.26 -18.78 19.04
C TYR A 296 -27.06 -17.27 18.85
N LEU A 297 -25.85 -16.82 18.49
CA LEU A 297 -25.59 -15.41 18.20
C LEU A 297 -26.28 -14.97 16.91
N VAL A 298 -26.36 -15.86 15.92
CA VAL A 298 -27.10 -15.60 14.69
C VAL A 298 -28.59 -15.48 14.99
N GLU A 299 -29.16 -16.47 15.69
CA GLU A 299 -30.57 -16.50 16.08
C GLU A 299 -30.95 -15.24 16.89
N GLU A 300 -30.17 -14.91 17.90
CA GLU A 300 -30.42 -13.75 18.77
C GLU A 300 -30.33 -12.44 17.98
N HIS A 301 -29.30 -12.30 17.12
CA HIS A 301 -29.13 -11.11 16.30
C HIS A 301 -30.27 -10.91 15.32
N LEU A 302 -30.64 -11.95 14.58
CA LEU A 302 -31.75 -11.88 13.61
C LEU A 302 -33.08 -11.55 14.28
N ARG A 303 -33.28 -11.99 15.53
CA ARG A 303 -34.51 -11.78 16.29
C ARG A 303 -34.60 -10.41 16.95
N LYS A 304 -33.51 -9.92 17.55
CA LYS A 304 -33.52 -8.72 18.40
C LYS A 304 -32.74 -7.52 17.85
N HIS A 305 -31.75 -7.75 17.00
CA HIS A 305 -30.76 -6.74 16.64
C HIS A 305 -30.66 -6.49 15.14
N LEU A 306 -31.54 -7.13 14.35
CA LEU A 306 -31.62 -6.89 12.93
C LEU A 306 -32.13 -5.45 12.68
N PRO A 307 -31.41 -4.64 11.88
CA PRO A 307 -31.85 -3.30 11.54
C PRO A 307 -33.20 -3.31 10.82
N HIS A 308 -34.11 -2.42 11.20
CA HIS A 308 -35.46 -2.35 10.61
C HIS A 308 -35.47 -1.71 9.21
N GLY A 309 -34.52 -0.80 8.94
CA GLY A 309 -34.45 -0.01 7.71
C GLY A 309 -33.44 -0.51 6.69
N THR A 310 -33.41 0.17 5.55
CA THR A 310 -32.33 0.06 4.56
C THR A 310 -31.29 1.14 4.81
N THR A 311 -30.03 0.86 4.47
CA THR A 311 -28.92 1.80 4.56
C THR A 311 -28.44 2.15 3.16
N THR A 312 -28.20 3.44 2.90
CA THR A 312 -27.51 3.87 1.67
C THR A 312 -26.00 3.73 1.87
N VAL A 313 -25.33 3.07 0.93
CA VAL A 313 -23.88 2.84 0.95
C VAL A 313 -23.26 3.34 -0.34
N HIS A 314 -22.05 3.88 -0.24
CA HIS A 314 -21.31 4.37 -1.40
C HIS A 314 -20.59 3.23 -2.11
N THR A 315 -20.62 3.21 -3.44
CA THR A 315 -19.85 2.29 -4.27
C THR A 315 -19.15 3.05 -5.40
N ALA A 316 -18.24 2.38 -6.12
CA ALA A 316 -17.60 2.98 -7.30
C ALA A 316 -18.60 3.34 -8.43
N GLU A 317 -19.76 2.69 -8.47
CA GLU A 317 -20.81 2.90 -9.48
C GLU A 317 -21.88 3.91 -9.01
N GLY A 318 -21.75 4.44 -7.79
CA GLY A 318 -22.71 5.32 -7.15
C GLY A 318 -23.32 4.72 -5.88
N ASP A 319 -24.31 5.42 -5.33
CA ASP A 319 -24.97 5.02 -4.09
C ASP A 319 -25.88 3.81 -4.31
N LYS A 320 -25.83 2.87 -3.35
CA LYS A 320 -26.62 1.64 -3.36
C LYS A 320 -27.40 1.52 -2.05
N THR A 321 -28.66 1.13 -2.14
CA THR A 321 -29.47 0.83 -0.96
C THR A 321 -29.36 -0.65 -0.60
N VAL A 322 -29.02 -0.95 0.65
CA VAL A 322 -28.76 -2.32 1.16
C VAL A 322 -29.47 -2.56 2.49
N ARG A 323 -29.64 -3.84 2.87
CA ARG A 323 -30.12 -4.24 4.20
C ARG A 323 -28.97 -4.84 4.98
N LEU A 324 -28.25 -4.00 5.71
CA LEU A 324 -27.07 -4.41 6.47
C LEU A 324 -27.43 -5.38 7.59
N LEU A 325 -26.53 -6.32 7.86
CA LEU A 325 -26.66 -7.26 8.97
C LEU A 325 -26.52 -6.52 10.30
N THR A 326 -25.58 -5.59 10.40
CA THR A 326 -25.31 -4.81 11.62
C THR A 326 -25.07 -3.35 11.27
N THR A 327 -25.72 -2.44 12.00
CA THR A 327 -25.61 -0.99 11.80
C THR A 327 -25.19 -0.28 13.08
N THR A 328 -24.95 1.03 12.98
CA THR A 328 -25.00 1.92 14.14
C THR A 328 -26.44 2.03 14.68
N GLY A 329 -26.61 2.67 15.84
CA GLY A 329 -27.95 2.97 16.38
C GLY A 329 -28.78 3.91 15.50
N THR A 330 -28.15 4.64 14.58
CA THR A 330 -28.81 5.50 13.58
C THR A 330 -29.17 4.77 12.28
N GLY A 331 -28.83 3.47 12.16
CA GLY A 331 -29.07 2.68 10.94
C GLY A 331 -28.01 2.85 9.86
N GLU A 332 -26.87 3.48 10.18
CA GLU A 332 -25.77 3.70 9.25
C GLU A 332 -24.72 2.60 9.30
N VAL A 333 -23.80 2.58 8.33
CA VAL A 333 -22.67 1.65 8.30
C VAL A 333 -21.74 1.91 9.49
N ILE A 334 -21.26 0.84 10.13
CA ILE A 334 -20.27 0.96 11.21
C ILE A 334 -18.90 1.39 10.64
N MET A 335 -18.36 2.46 11.20
CA MET A 335 -16.98 2.89 10.92
C MET A 335 -15.96 2.02 11.67
N ASP A 336 -14.82 1.74 11.03
CA ASP A 336 -13.75 0.93 11.64
C ASP A 336 -13.17 1.57 12.90
N THR A 337 -13.12 2.90 12.95
CA THR A 337 -12.71 3.67 14.12
C THR A 337 -13.69 3.49 15.29
N SER A 338 -15.00 3.50 15.02
CA SER A 338 -16.04 3.31 16.03
C SER A 338 -15.94 1.91 16.65
N TYR A 339 -15.82 0.87 15.82
CA TYR A 339 -15.62 -0.50 16.31
C TYR A 339 -14.35 -0.63 17.15
N ARG A 340 -13.22 -0.09 16.67
CA ARG A 340 -11.94 -0.13 17.39
C ARG A 340 -12.00 0.60 18.72
N SER A 341 -12.75 1.71 18.81
CA SER A 341 -12.94 2.46 20.05
C SER A 341 -13.73 1.64 21.08
N VAL A 342 -14.83 1.00 20.68
CA VAL A 342 -15.58 0.10 21.56
C VAL A 342 -14.72 -1.09 21.98
N LEU A 343 -14.03 -1.73 21.03
CA LEU A 343 -13.10 -2.82 21.34
C LEU A 343 -12.01 -2.37 22.33
N GLY A 344 -11.45 -1.17 22.17
CA GLY A 344 -10.48 -0.60 23.12
C GLY A 344 -11.03 -0.55 24.54
N ARG A 345 -12.24 0.01 24.71
CA ARG A 345 -12.92 0.09 26.02
C ARG A 345 -13.19 -1.29 26.63
N VAL A 346 -13.62 -2.25 25.82
CA VAL A 346 -13.85 -3.62 26.31
C VAL A 346 -12.55 -4.27 26.74
N LYS A 347 -11.46 -4.07 26.00
CA LYS A 347 -10.14 -4.58 26.39
C LYS A 347 -9.68 -3.99 27.71
N ASP A 348 -9.84 -2.68 27.89
CA ASP A 348 -9.49 -2.00 29.14
C ASP A 348 -10.35 -2.51 30.32
N ALA A 349 -11.65 -2.74 30.11
CA ALA A 349 -12.57 -3.22 31.15
C ALA A 349 -12.35 -4.69 31.54
N THR A 350 -11.90 -5.54 30.60
CA THR A 350 -11.74 -6.99 30.81
C THR A 350 -10.30 -7.40 31.12
N GLY A 351 -9.35 -6.47 31.01
CA GLY A 351 -7.93 -6.70 31.28
C GLY A 351 -7.20 -7.57 30.24
N VAL A 352 -7.77 -7.79 29.06
CA VAL A 352 -7.14 -8.57 27.99
C VAL A 352 -6.07 -7.76 27.24
N SER A 353 -5.18 -8.44 26.51
CA SER A 353 -4.05 -7.77 25.85
C SER A 353 -4.48 -6.66 24.88
N LYS A 354 -3.82 -5.49 24.99
CA LYS A 354 -4.05 -4.34 24.10
C LYS A 354 -3.62 -4.63 22.65
N GLU A 355 -2.75 -5.61 22.43
CA GLU A 355 -2.30 -6.06 21.10
C GLU A 355 -3.39 -6.79 20.32
N ILE A 356 -4.48 -7.21 20.98
CA ILE A 356 -5.62 -7.82 20.31
C ILE A 356 -6.32 -6.77 19.44
N GLY A 357 -6.35 -7.04 18.14
CA GLY A 357 -7.08 -6.24 17.16
C GLY A 357 -7.88 -7.13 16.21
N PRO A 358 -8.65 -6.55 15.29
CA PRO A 358 -9.52 -7.32 14.40
C PRO A 358 -8.81 -8.39 13.57
N HIS A 359 -7.52 -8.20 13.26
CA HIS A 359 -6.73 -9.19 12.51
C HIS A 359 -6.12 -10.31 13.40
N SER A 360 -6.29 -10.24 14.72
CA SER A 360 -5.93 -11.32 15.65
C SER A 360 -6.85 -12.53 15.48
N GLY A 361 -8.14 -12.31 15.27
CA GLY A 361 -9.12 -13.38 15.04
C GLY A 361 -8.77 -14.31 13.91
N ARG A 362 -8.36 -13.73 12.78
CA ARG A 362 -7.89 -14.51 11.63
C ARG A 362 -6.69 -15.40 11.95
N ARG A 363 -5.72 -14.90 12.73
CA ARG A 363 -4.55 -15.67 13.15
C ARG A 363 -4.95 -16.80 14.10
N TRP A 364 -5.82 -16.50 15.05
CA TRP A 364 -6.43 -17.49 15.94
C TRP A 364 -7.15 -18.60 15.16
N CYS A 365 -7.96 -18.25 14.14
CA CYS A 365 -8.64 -19.24 13.29
C CYS A 365 -7.66 -20.14 12.54
N ILE A 366 -6.58 -19.58 11.97
CA ILE A 366 -5.52 -20.38 11.31
C ILE A 366 -4.92 -21.37 12.30
N THR A 367 -4.56 -20.91 13.51
CA THR A 367 -3.99 -21.75 14.56
C THR A 367 -4.95 -22.86 14.98
N ARG A 368 -6.22 -22.55 15.28
CA ARG A 368 -7.19 -23.56 15.72
C ARG A 368 -7.49 -24.60 14.65
N LEU A 369 -7.66 -24.18 13.39
CA LEU A 369 -7.84 -25.11 12.28
C LEU A 369 -6.59 -25.98 12.07
N ALA A 370 -5.39 -25.42 12.24
CA ALA A 370 -4.14 -26.18 12.17
C ALA A 370 -4.01 -27.24 13.29
N GLU A 371 -4.42 -26.90 14.50
CA GLU A 371 -4.39 -27.79 15.67
C GLU A 371 -5.30 -29.01 15.48
N VAL A 372 -6.51 -28.80 14.94
CA VAL A 372 -7.46 -29.90 14.63
C VAL A 372 -7.07 -30.73 13.40
N GLY A 373 -6.01 -30.35 12.68
CA GLY A 373 -5.50 -31.15 11.56
C GLY A 373 -5.89 -30.68 10.17
N ALA A 374 -6.52 -29.51 10.02
CA ALA A 374 -6.85 -28.98 8.71
C ALA A 374 -5.58 -28.69 7.89
N THR A 375 -5.62 -29.07 6.62
CA THR A 375 -4.57 -28.76 5.66
C THR A 375 -4.55 -27.25 5.36
N PRO A 376 -3.41 -26.68 4.91
CA PRO A 376 -3.34 -25.26 4.54
C PRO A 376 -4.41 -24.82 3.51
N LYS A 377 -4.83 -25.73 2.61
CA LYS A 377 -5.87 -25.47 1.62
C LYS A 377 -7.27 -25.39 2.25
N GLU A 378 -7.56 -26.29 3.19
CA GLU A 378 -8.82 -26.27 3.96
C GLU A 378 -8.91 -25.03 4.85
N ILE A 379 -7.79 -24.62 5.48
CA ILE A 379 -7.70 -23.36 6.24
C ILE A 379 -7.93 -22.15 5.32
N GLY A 380 -7.34 -22.17 4.13
CA GLY A 380 -7.43 -21.08 3.16
C GLY A 380 -8.84 -20.83 2.63
N LYS A 381 -9.70 -21.87 2.56
CA LYS A 381 -11.06 -21.80 1.99
C LYS A 381 -12.00 -20.86 2.76
N PRO A 382 -12.31 -21.06 4.06
CA PRO A 382 -13.18 -20.16 4.82
C PRO A 382 -12.52 -18.80 5.12
N LEU A 383 -11.19 -18.71 5.06
CA LEU A 383 -10.49 -17.45 5.29
C LEU A 383 -10.32 -16.63 4.01
N GLY A 384 -10.42 -17.22 2.83
CA GLY A 384 -10.17 -16.53 1.56
C GLY A 384 -8.69 -16.13 1.41
N GLN A 385 -7.80 -17.07 1.70
CA GLN A 385 -6.35 -16.86 1.65
C GLN A 385 -5.70 -17.79 0.62
N ARG A 386 -5.00 -17.20 -0.35
CA ARG A 386 -4.20 -17.96 -1.32
C ARG A 386 -2.73 -18.07 -0.96
N ASP A 387 -2.24 -17.11 -0.19
CA ASP A 387 -0.85 -17.06 0.23
C ASP A 387 -0.61 -18.14 1.29
N LEU A 388 -0.17 -19.31 0.80
CA LEU A 388 0.15 -20.48 1.60
C LEU A 388 1.32 -20.22 2.53
N ASP A 389 2.28 -19.37 2.15
CA ASP A 389 3.46 -19.07 2.99
C ASP A 389 3.01 -18.43 4.30
N THR A 390 2.09 -17.47 4.25
CA THR A 390 1.53 -16.87 5.47
C THR A 390 0.75 -17.87 6.33
N ILE A 391 0.06 -18.86 5.73
CA ILE A 391 -0.64 -19.90 6.48
C ILE A 391 0.38 -20.85 7.12
N LEU A 392 1.38 -21.27 6.35
CA LEU A 392 2.45 -22.17 6.77
C LEU A 392 3.29 -21.55 7.89
N ASP A 393 3.63 -20.26 7.80
CA ASP A 393 4.35 -19.53 8.86
C ASP A 393 3.61 -19.60 10.20
N VAL A 394 2.29 -19.49 10.19
CA VAL A 394 1.46 -19.59 11.41
C VAL A 394 1.27 -21.06 11.82
N TYR A 395 1.01 -21.95 10.85
CA TYR A 395 0.82 -23.39 11.05
C TYR A 395 2.06 -24.06 11.67
N MET A 396 3.25 -23.75 11.14
CA MET A 396 4.52 -24.30 11.62
C MET A 396 4.84 -23.84 13.04
N LYS A 397 4.46 -22.61 13.41
CA LYS A 397 4.56 -22.13 14.79
C LYS A 397 3.66 -22.90 15.75
N ALA A 398 2.42 -23.19 15.33
CA ALA A 398 1.48 -23.98 16.12
C ALA A 398 1.93 -25.46 16.28
N ARG A 399 2.67 -25.99 15.30
CA ARG A 399 3.07 -27.42 15.25
C ARG A 399 4.52 -27.71 15.64
N ALA A 400 5.26 -26.73 16.15
CA ALA A 400 6.69 -26.88 16.47
C ALA A 400 7.02 -28.05 17.44
N ALA A 401 6.04 -28.57 18.20
CA ALA A 401 6.23 -29.64 19.18
C ALA A 401 5.86 -31.06 18.70
N ARG A 402 5.63 -31.31 17.39
CA ARG A 402 5.05 -32.58 16.93
C ARG A 402 5.99 -33.55 16.20
N VAL A 403 7.29 -33.28 16.13
CA VAL A 403 8.22 -34.13 15.37
C VAL A 403 8.27 -35.55 15.94
N THR A 404 8.45 -35.70 17.26
CA THR A 404 8.55 -37.02 17.91
C THR A 404 7.26 -37.82 17.79
N SER A 405 6.09 -37.19 17.97
CA SER A 405 4.79 -37.86 17.85
C SER A 405 4.42 -38.19 16.40
N LEU A 406 4.88 -37.41 15.42
CA LEU A 406 4.75 -37.75 14.01
C LEU A 406 5.64 -38.93 13.63
N MET A 407 6.87 -38.99 14.14
CA MET A 407 7.76 -40.14 13.91
C MET A 407 7.24 -41.43 14.56
N LEU A 408 6.61 -41.33 15.75
CA LEU A 408 5.92 -42.48 16.37
C LEU A 408 4.74 -42.95 15.51
N ALA A 409 3.89 -42.04 15.04
CA ALA A 409 2.78 -42.40 14.15
C ALA A 409 3.26 -43.00 12.82
N VAL A 410 4.39 -42.54 12.27
CA VAL A 410 5.02 -43.17 11.10
C VAL A 410 5.54 -44.56 11.44
N SER A 411 6.17 -44.74 12.61
CA SER A 411 6.61 -46.06 13.08
C SER A 411 5.44 -47.05 13.16
N ASP A 412 4.27 -46.60 13.63
CA ASP A 412 3.06 -47.45 13.73
C ASP A 412 2.50 -47.84 12.35
N THR A 413 2.80 -47.07 11.29
CA THR A 413 2.41 -47.39 9.91
C THR A 413 3.38 -48.34 9.19
N LEU A 414 4.57 -48.54 9.75
CA LEU A 414 5.55 -49.48 9.24
C LEU A 414 5.28 -50.82 9.94
N ALA A 415 4.52 -51.71 9.29
CA ALA A 415 4.31 -53.06 9.82
C ALA A 415 5.67 -53.75 10.08
N PRO A 416 5.81 -54.54 11.15
CA PRO A 416 7.02 -55.33 11.36
C PRO A 416 7.18 -56.32 10.20
N ALA A 417 8.40 -56.36 9.65
CA ALA A 417 8.81 -57.30 8.60
C ALA A 417 8.80 -58.75 9.09
#